data_AF-A0A2S8BL37-F1
#
_entry.id   AF-A0A2S8BL37-F1
#
_cell.length_a   1.000
_cell.length_b   1.000
_cell.length_c   1.000
_cell.angle_alpha   90.00
_cell.angle_beta   90.00
_cell.angle_gamma   90.00
#
_symmetry.space_group_name_H-M   'P 1'
#
loop_
_entity.id
_entity.type
_entity.pdbx_description
1 polymer ?
#
loop_
_entity_poly.entity_id
_entity_poly.type
_entity_poly.pdbx_seq_one_letter_code
_entity_poly.pdbx_strand_id
1 'polypeptide(L)'
;MNERKRIVVGVAGGIAAYKAATVVRQLTEAGHQVQVIPTESALRFIGAATFEALSGQPVRTGVFEDVPAVPHVAIGQQADLVVVAPATADLLARPGIAQVFCFENRGEEIGVTLAHPHGQIYGYPYVTPRTAAMLEQARAHRTGHGHNLFADLLAAEVTEGIRVVLRNEWFTAFVPFAARWPVEVHLYPNRMVHNLTELTDTELDAFTAMYRELLARFDRLYDAPLPYMAALHQYTAAQPDGYFHVELMSIRRSATKLKYLAASESAMDAFIVDVTPEAVAARLREL
;
A
#
# COMPACT_ATOMS: atom_id res chain seq x y z
N MET A 1 -0.67 19.87 -17.95
CA MET A 1 0.81 19.85 -18.03
C MET A 1 1.29 19.53 -16.63
N ASN A 2 1.90 18.36 -16.39
CA ASN A 2 2.32 18.00 -15.03
C ASN A 2 3.42 18.96 -14.58
N GLU A 3 3.27 19.52 -13.39
CA GLU A 3 4.27 20.38 -12.77
C GLU A 3 5.57 19.60 -12.55
N ARG A 4 6.71 20.21 -12.90
CA ARG A 4 8.02 19.59 -12.70
C ARG A 4 8.33 19.54 -11.20
N LYS A 5 8.43 18.33 -10.65
CA LYS A 5 8.80 18.07 -9.25
C LYS A 5 10.26 17.64 -9.11
N ARG A 6 10.82 17.91 -7.94
CA ARG A 6 12.10 17.39 -7.43
C ARG A 6 11.79 16.16 -6.57
N ILE A 7 12.20 14.99 -7.05
CA ILE A 7 11.85 13.70 -6.45
C ILE A 7 13.12 13.03 -5.95
N VAL A 8 13.15 12.66 -4.67
CA VAL A 8 14.24 11.87 -4.10
C VAL A 8 13.85 10.40 -4.16
N VAL A 9 14.71 9.56 -4.74
CA VAL A 9 14.51 8.11 -4.81
C VAL A 9 15.56 7.41 -3.96
N GLY A 10 15.19 6.99 -2.76
CA GLY A 10 15.98 6.10 -1.93
C GLY A 10 15.97 4.68 -2.49
N VAL A 11 17.13 4.05 -2.67
CA VAL A 11 17.23 2.67 -3.20
C VAL A 11 17.72 1.71 -2.14
N ALA A 12 16.84 0.80 -1.71
CA ALA A 12 17.16 -0.25 -0.74
C ALA A 12 17.85 -1.46 -1.41
N GLY A 13 18.50 -2.30 -0.60
CA GLY A 13 19.24 -3.46 -1.09
C GLY A 13 18.33 -4.65 -1.41
N GLY A 14 18.73 -5.48 -2.39
CA GLY A 14 18.04 -6.72 -2.75
C GLY A 14 17.80 -6.86 -4.25
N ILE A 15 17.34 -8.03 -4.69
CA ILE A 15 17.12 -8.32 -6.12
C ILE A 15 16.12 -7.36 -6.77
N ALA A 16 15.14 -6.87 -6.01
CA ALA A 16 14.16 -5.91 -6.52
C ALA A 16 14.76 -4.50 -6.75
N ALA A 17 16.01 -4.23 -6.37
CA ALA A 17 16.70 -2.97 -6.69
C ALA A 17 16.72 -2.71 -8.21
N TYR A 18 16.77 -3.76 -9.04
CA TYR A 18 16.69 -3.64 -10.51
C TYR A 18 15.44 -2.88 -10.98
N LYS A 19 14.33 -2.99 -10.26
CA LYS A 19 13.09 -2.25 -10.57
C LYS A 19 13.20 -0.76 -10.25
N ALA A 20 14.05 -0.35 -9.31
CA ALA A 20 14.25 1.06 -8.99
C ALA A 20 14.84 1.86 -10.16
N ALA A 21 15.63 1.22 -11.04
CA ALA A 21 16.11 1.85 -12.27
C ALA A 21 14.95 2.25 -13.21
N THR A 22 13.93 1.39 -13.34
CA THR A 22 12.72 1.71 -14.11
C THR A 22 11.96 2.90 -13.53
N VAL A 23 11.82 2.96 -12.20
CA VAL A 23 11.19 4.10 -11.50
C VAL A 23 11.95 5.39 -11.78
N VAL A 24 13.27 5.40 -11.62
CA VAL A 24 14.10 6.58 -11.90
C VAL A 24 13.95 7.01 -13.36
N ARG A 25 14.03 6.07 -14.31
CA ARG A 25 13.86 6.36 -15.74
C ARG A 25 12.50 7.01 -16.03
N GLN A 26 11.40 6.40 -15.59
CA GLN A 26 10.05 6.89 -15.87
C GLN A 26 9.78 8.26 -15.26
N LEU A 27 10.28 8.54 -14.06
CA LEU A 27 10.17 9.85 -13.43
C LEU A 27 10.95 10.91 -14.21
N THR A 28 12.17 10.60 -14.66
CA THR A 28 12.98 11.49 -15.49
C THR A 28 12.29 11.74 -16.85
N GLU A 29 11.79 10.69 -17.52
CA GLU A 29 11.06 10.78 -18.80
C GLU A 29 9.76 11.58 -18.68
N ALA A 30 9.11 11.56 -17.52
CA ALA A 30 7.96 12.40 -17.20
C ALA A 30 8.32 13.89 -16.96
N GLY A 31 9.60 14.26 -17.04
CA GLY A 31 10.10 15.63 -16.92
C GLY A 31 10.42 16.07 -15.49
N HIS A 32 10.44 15.16 -14.52
CA HIS A 32 10.80 15.45 -13.13
C HIS A 32 12.32 15.47 -12.94
N GLN A 33 12.81 16.24 -11.95
CA GLN A 33 14.20 16.16 -11.52
C GLN A 33 14.33 15.07 -10.47
N VAL A 34 15.16 14.07 -10.69
CA VAL A 34 15.30 12.91 -9.80
C VAL A 34 16.67 12.93 -9.13
N GLN A 35 16.71 12.82 -7.80
CA GLN A 35 17.93 12.61 -7.02
C GLN A 35 17.90 11.21 -6.42
N VAL A 36 18.87 10.35 -6.78
CA VAL A 36 18.92 8.98 -6.26
C VAL A 36 19.82 8.90 -5.03
N ILE A 37 19.37 8.20 -3.98
CA ILE A 37 20.11 7.92 -2.74
C ILE A 37 20.10 6.41 -2.50
N PRO A 38 21.04 5.64 -3.06
CA PRO A 38 21.12 4.21 -2.83
C PRO A 38 21.77 3.90 -1.48
N THR A 39 21.46 2.73 -0.94
CA THR A 39 22.29 2.08 0.10
C THR A 39 23.53 1.46 -0.53
N GLU A 40 24.58 1.21 0.27
CA GLU A 40 25.74 0.44 -0.19
C GLU A 40 25.35 -0.93 -0.75
N SER A 41 24.38 -1.60 -0.12
CA SER A 41 23.85 -2.87 -0.60
C SER A 41 23.19 -2.76 -1.97
N ALA A 42 22.43 -1.68 -2.23
CA ALA A 42 21.83 -1.44 -3.54
C ALA A 42 22.88 -1.29 -4.64
N LEU A 43 24.00 -0.61 -4.32
CA LEU A 43 25.11 -0.44 -5.27
C LEU A 43 25.82 -1.75 -5.64
N ARG A 44 25.65 -2.82 -4.86
CA ARG A 44 26.15 -4.17 -5.24
C ARG A 44 25.30 -4.85 -6.30
N PHE A 45 24.05 -4.43 -6.49
CA PHE A 45 23.16 -4.93 -7.56
C PHE A 45 23.22 -4.04 -8.80
N ILE A 46 23.14 -2.71 -8.61
CA ILE A 46 23.19 -1.73 -9.70
C ILE A 46 24.23 -0.67 -9.35
N GLY A 47 25.27 -0.56 -10.17
CA GLY A 47 26.32 0.43 -9.97
C GLY A 47 25.81 1.87 -10.08
N ALA A 48 26.50 2.80 -9.39
CA ALA A 48 26.15 4.22 -9.34
C ALA A 48 26.00 4.84 -10.74
N ALA A 49 26.87 4.46 -11.69
CA ALA A 49 26.86 4.96 -13.07
C ALA A 49 25.50 4.79 -13.77
N THR A 50 24.76 3.72 -13.47
CA THR A 50 23.41 3.52 -14.04
C THR A 50 22.44 4.55 -13.50
N PHE A 51 22.45 4.81 -12.19
CA PHE A 51 21.56 5.80 -11.59
C PHE A 51 21.94 7.23 -12.00
N GLU A 52 23.23 7.53 -12.12
CA GLU A 52 23.71 8.83 -12.61
C GLU A 52 23.28 9.06 -14.06
N ALA A 53 23.40 8.05 -14.92
CA ALA A 53 22.95 8.13 -16.31
C ALA A 53 21.43 8.33 -16.44
N LEU A 54 20.63 7.66 -15.59
CA LEU A 54 19.16 7.75 -15.64
C LEU A 54 18.60 9.02 -15.00
N SER A 55 19.25 9.54 -13.95
CA SER A 55 18.78 10.72 -13.23
C SER A 55 19.41 12.03 -13.71
N GLY A 56 20.58 11.95 -14.36
CA GLY A 56 21.40 13.11 -14.71
C GLY A 56 21.99 13.82 -13.48
N GLN A 57 21.99 13.17 -12.31
CA GLN A 57 22.49 13.71 -11.05
C GLN A 57 23.54 12.79 -10.43
N PRO A 58 24.55 13.31 -9.73
CA PRO A 58 25.49 12.51 -8.96
C PRO A 58 24.78 11.67 -7.89
N VAL A 59 25.30 10.48 -7.63
CA VAL A 59 24.69 9.55 -6.66
C VAL A 59 25.64 9.28 -5.50
N ARG A 60 25.13 9.36 -4.27
CA ARG A 60 25.90 9.21 -3.04
C ARG A 60 25.19 8.28 -2.05
N THR A 61 25.95 7.49 -1.32
CA THR A 61 25.45 6.58 -0.26
C THR A 61 25.63 7.16 1.13
N GLY A 62 26.64 8.02 1.34
CA GLY A 62 26.99 8.58 2.64
C GLY A 62 26.34 9.94 2.93
N VAL A 63 25.83 10.09 4.17
CA VAL A 63 25.26 11.36 4.68
C VAL A 63 26.36 12.40 4.96
N PHE A 64 27.59 11.94 5.24
CA PHE A 64 28.72 12.75 5.71
C PHE A 64 29.73 13.11 4.62
N GLU A 65 29.43 12.78 3.36
CA GLU A 65 30.25 13.22 2.24
C GLU A 65 29.97 14.69 1.93
N ASP A 66 31.03 15.47 1.70
CA ASP A 66 30.92 16.88 1.29
C ASP A 66 30.25 17.78 2.35
N VAL A 67 30.74 17.68 3.59
CA VAL A 67 30.26 18.42 4.77
C VAL A 67 30.01 19.92 4.53
N PRO A 68 30.82 20.67 3.76
CA PRO A 68 30.56 22.09 3.51
C PRO A 68 29.25 22.37 2.77
N ALA A 69 28.77 21.45 1.93
CA ALA A 69 27.55 21.61 1.15
C ALA A 69 26.29 21.08 1.86
N VAL A 70 26.45 20.38 3.00
CA VAL A 70 25.40 19.68 3.78
C VAL A 70 24.30 19.05 2.88
N PRO A 71 24.67 18.18 1.92
CA PRO A 71 23.76 17.77 0.85
C PRO A 71 22.51 17.06 1.40
N HIS A 72 22.64 16.29 2.48
CA HIS A 72 21.53 15.54 3.09
C HIS A 72 20.41 16.43 3.64
N VAL A 73 20.71 17.66 4.10
CA VAL A 73 19.67 18.63 4.51
C VAL A 73 19.07 19.31 3.28
N ALA A 74 19.92 19.77 2.36
CA ALA A 74 19.47 20.47 1.16
C ALA A 74 18.56 19.61 0.28
N ILE A 75 18.92 18.34 0.06
CA ILE A 75 18.13 17.38 -0.71
C ILE A 75 16.77 17.16 -0.05
N GLY A 76 16.72 17.00 1.29
CA GLY A 76 15.47 16.83 2.01
C GLY A 76 14.56 18.04 1.95
N GLN A 77 15.08 19.26 2.13
CA GLN A 77 14.30 20.50 2.07
C GLN A 77 13.78 20.84 0.68
N GLN A 78 14.47 20.37 -0.36
CA GLN A 78 14.12 20.62 -1.76
C GLN A 78 13.26 19.50 -2.36
N ALA A 79 13.07 18.38 -1.66
CA ALA A 79 12.25 17.29 -2.17
C ALA A 79 10.76 17.68 -2.14
N ASP A 80 10.12 17.64 -3.31
CA ASP A 80 8.66 17.75 -3.42
C ASP A 80 8.00 16.37 -3.18
N LEU A 81 8.77 15.28 -3.32
CA LEU A 81 8.37 13.90 -3.04
C LEU A 81 9.60 13.05 -2.69
N VAL A 82 9.46 12.13 -1.73
CA VAL A 82 10.46 11.10 -1.43
C VAL A 82 9.86 9.71 -1.67
N VAL A 83 10.57 8.88 -2.43
CA VAL A 83 10.19 7.50 -2.76
C VAL A 83 11.31 6.57 -2.27
N VAL A 84 10.99 5.49 -1.57
CA VAL A 84 11.96 4.44 -1.24
C VAL A 84 11.60 3.17 -1.99
N ALA A 85 12.46 2.71 -2.89
CA ALA A 85 12.20 1.57 -3.75
C ALA A 85 13.42 0.64 -3.86
N PRO A 86 13.30 -0.67 -3.57
CA PRO A 86 12.14 -1.38 -3.04
C PRO A 86 12.11 -1.40 -1.50
N ALA A 87 11.27 -0.61 -0.85
CA ALA A 87 11.15 -0.65 0.62
C ALA A 87 10.63 -2.00 1.15
N THR A 88 9.60 -2.55 0.51
CA THR A 88 8.98 -3.82 0.89
C THR A 88 9.90 -5.02 0.71
N ALA A 89 10.57 -5.11 -0.44
CA ALA A 89 11.41 -6.28 -0.74
C ALA A 89 12.62 -6.37 0.19
N ASP A 90 13.22 -5.23 0.54
CA ASP A 90 14.30 -5.17 1.53
C ASP A 90 13.82 -5.68 2.88
N LEU A 91 12.72 -5.15 3.41
CA LEU A 91 12.19 -5.60 4.70
C LEU A 91 11.76 -7.07 4.71
N LEU A 92 11.15 -7.57 3.63
CA LEU A 92 10.78 -8.99 3.50
C LEU A 92 12.00 -9.91 3.49
N ALA A 93 13.15 -9.45 2.99
CA ALA A 93 14.37 -10.23 2.90
C ALA A 93 15.24 -10.18 4.18
N ARG A 94 14.94 -9.27 5.13
CA ARG A 94 15.76 -9.07 6.32
C ARG A 94 15.54 -10.18 7.36
N PRO A 95 16.63 -10.84 7.83
CA PRO A 95 16.53 -11.82 8.90
C PRO A 95 15.89 -11.22 10.15
N GLY A 96 15.00 -11.99 10.79
CA GLY A 96 14.29 -11.57 12.00
C GLY A 96 13.06 -10.69 11.74
N ILE A 97 12.71 -10.38 10.49
CA ILE A 97 11.42 -9.78 10.15
C ILE A 97 10.45 -10.91 9.76
N ALA A 98 9.35 -11.04 10.50
CA ALA A 98 8.32 -12.04 10.27
C ALA A 98 7.10 -11.49 9.51
N GLN A 99 6.89 -10.16 9.53
CA GLN A 99 5.79 -9.51 8.82
C GLN A 99 6.18 -8.09 8.39
N VAL A 100 5.82 -7.73 7.16
CA VAL A 100 5.95 -6.36 6.64
C VAL A 100 4.57 -5.76 6.44
N PHE A 101 4.33 -4.59 7.03
CA PHE A 101 3.06 -3.90 6.97
C PHE A 101 3.23 -2.51 6.39
N CYS A 102 2.72 -2.30 5.18
CA CYS A 102 2.61 -0.96 4.59
C CYS A 102 1.23 -0.41 4.91
N PHE A 103 1.16 0.83 5.39
CA PHE A 103 -0.09 1.46 5.75
C PHE A 103 -0.05 2.97 5.56
N GLU A 104 -1.22 3.58 5.48
CA GLU A 104 -1.38 5.03 5.41
C GLU A 104 -2.53 5.44 6.32
N ASN A 105 -2.34 6.53 7.06
CA ASN A 105 -3.43 7.20 7.75
C ASN A 105 -3.57 8.60 7.11
N ARG A 106 -4.76 8.93 6.62
CA ARG A 106 -5.10 10.25 6.10
C ARG A 106 -6.27 10.88 6.86
N GLY A 107 -6.07 12.10 7.36
CA GLY A 107 -7.08 12.93 8.03
C GLY A 107 -6.78 13.18 9.51
N GLU A 108 -7.02 14.42 9.97
CA GLU A 108 -6.78 14.80 11.37
C GLU A 108 -7.65 14.01 12.34
N GLU A 109 -8.85 13.62 11.91
CA GLU A 109 -9.83 12.87 12.71
C GLU A 109 -9.36 11.46 13.10
N ILE A 110 -8.33 10.94 12.44
CA ILE A 110 -7.70 9.65 12.76
C ILE A 110 -6.27 9.81 13.33
N GLY A 111 -5.96 11.00 13.86
CA GLY A 111 -4.72 11.24 14.61
C GLY A 111 -3.51 11.66 13.77
N VAL A 112 -3.71 12.06 12.51
CA VAL A 112 -2.64 12.60 11.67
C VAL A 112 -2.39 14.05 12.04
N THR A 113 -1.25 14.33 12.66
CA THR A 113 -0.84 15.71 13.05
C THR A 113 0.13 16.35 12.07
N LEU A 114 0.69 15.57 11.13
CA LEU A 114 1.60 16.04 10.09
C LEU A 114 0.84 16.20 8.78
N ALA A 115 0.72 17.43 8.28
CA ALA A 115 -0.07 17.74 7.08
C ALA A 115 0.54 17.24 5.75
N HIS A 116 1.83 16.84 5.74
CA HIS A 116 2.46 16.34 4.50
C HIS A 116 1.98 14.91 4.18
N PRO A 117 1.58 14.59 2.93
CA PRO A 117 1.16 13.25 2.55
C PRO A 117 2.26 12.21 2.77
N HIS A 118 2.01 11.20 3.60
CA HIS A 118 2.97 10.12 3.86
C HIS A 118 2.27 8.82 4.22
N GLY A 119 2.87 7.71 3.82
CA GLY A 119 2.58 6.37 4.35
C GLY A 119 3.68 5.90 5.29
N GLN A 120 3.51 4.73 5.86
CA GLN A 120 4.44 4.09 6.78
C GLN A 120 4.65 2.63 6.39
N ILE A 121 5.82 2.09 6.73
CA ILE A 121 6.13 0.68 6.55
C ILE A 121 6.82 0.14 7.80
N TYR A 122 6.24 -0.88 8.41
CA TYR A 122 6.78 -1.54 9.60
C TYR A 122 7.23 -2.97 9.28
N GLY A 123 8.41 -3.33 9.76
CA GLY A 123 8.88 -4.72 9.81
C GLY A 123 8.76 -5.24 11.24
N TYR A 124 7.81 -6.14 11.48
CA TYR A 124 7.60 -6.76 12.79
C TYR A 124 8.44 -8.03 12.92
N PRO A 125 9.07 -8.29 14.08
CA PRO A 125 9.82 -9.52 14.33
C PRO A 125 8.91 -10.72 14.70
N TYR A 126 7.60 -10.54 14.63
CA TYR A 126 6.57 -11.55 14.89
C TYR A 126 5.41 -11.37 13.92
N VAL A 127 4.59 -12.41 13.76
CA VAL A 127 3.31 -12.31 13.03
C VAL A 127 2.29 -11.63 13.92
N THR A 128 1.71 -10.51 13.47
CA THR A 128 0.79 -9.72 14.31
C THR A 128 -0.49 -10.51 14.62
N PRO A 129 -1.17 -10.24 15.75
CA PRO A 129 -2.34 -11.02 16.17
C PRO A 129 -3.44 -11.11 15.09
N ARG A 130 -3.69 -10.01 14.38
CA ARG A 130 -4.65 -9.97 13.27
C ARG A 130 -4.26 -10.90 12.12
N THR A 131 -3.01 -10.84 11.68
CA THR A 131 -2.48 -11.71 10.62
C THR A 131 -2.47 -13.17 11.04
N ALA A 132 -2.12 -13.46 12.29
CA ALA A 132 -2.15 -14.82 12.82
C ALA A 132 -3.57 -15.42 12.78
N ALA A 133 -4.57 -14.65 13.22
CA ALA A 133 -5.97 -15.08 13.15
C ALA A 133 -6.44 -15.31 11.71
N MET A 134 -6.09 -14.41 10.78
CA MET A 134 -6.43 -14.56 9.35
C MET A 134 -5.79 -15.82 8.74
N LEU A 135 -4.51 -16.07 8.99
CA LEU A 135 -3.79 -17.24 8.48
C LEU A 135 -4.31 -18.54 9.07
N GLU A 136 -4.73 -18.54 10.35
CA GLU A 136 -5.34 -19.71 10.97
C GLU A 136 -6.68 -20.07 10.30
N GLN A 137 -7.54 -19.08 10.05
CA GLN A 137 -8.80 -19.31 9.32
C GLN A 137 -8.55 -19.75 7.88
N ALA A 138 -7.58 -19.15 7.18
CA ALA A 138 -7.22 -19.54 5.82
C ALA A 138 -6.70 -20.99 5.76
N ARG A 139 -5.87 -21.39 6.73
CA ARG A 139 -5.36 -22.77 6.85
C ARG A 139 -6.49 -23.76 7.16
N ALA A 140 -7.38 -23.42 8.09
CA ALA A 140 -8.53 -24.26 8.43
C ALA A 140 -9.44 -24.46 7.20
N HIS A 141 -9.72 -23.38 6.45
CA HIS A 141 -10.48 -23.43 5.22
C HIS A 141 -9.82 -24.32 4.17
N ARG A 142 -8.52 -24.14 3.91
CA ARG A 142 -7.77 -25.00 2.96
C ARG A 142 -7.80 -26.46 3.37
N THR A 143 -7.65 -26.75 4.67
CA THR A 143 -7.67 -28.13 5.18
C THR A 143 -9.05 -28.77 5.02
N GLY A 144 -10.13 -28.00 5.20
CA GLY A 144 -11.50 -28.49 5.08
C GLY A 144 -12.04 -28.57 3.65
N HIS A 145 -11.67 -27.63 2.77
CA HIS A 145 -12.26 -27.46 1.43
C HIS A 145 -11.27 -27.67 0.29
N GLY A 146 -9.96 -27.75 0.57
CA GLY A 146 -8.90 -27.90 -0.43
C GLY A 146 -8.48 -26.61 -1.14
N HIS A 147 -9.18 -25.50 -0.92
CA HIS A 147 -8.97 -24.23 -1.62
C HIS A 147 -8.57 -23.08 -0.67
N ASN A 148 -7.95 -22.03 -1.21
CA ASN A 148 -7.56 -20.86 -0.43
C ASN A 148 -8.79 -19.99 -0.08
N LEU A 149 -8.96 -19.67 1.21
CA LEU A 149 -10.10 -18.89 1.71
C LEU A 149 -10.30 -17.56 0.98
N PHE A 150 -9.23 -16.77 0.83
CA PHE A 150 -9.32 -15.45 0.22
C PHE A 150 -9.66 -15.54 -1.27
N ALA A 151 -9.13 -16.55 -1.96
CA ALA A 151 -9.45 -16.79 -3.37
C ALA A 151 -10.93 -17.13 -3.57
N ASP A 152 -11.49 -17.97 -2.70
CA ASP A 152 -12.91 -18.34 -2.74
C ASP A 152 -13.81 -17.13 -2.40
N LEU A 153 -13.43 -16.30 -1.43
CA LEU A 153 -14.13 -15.05 -1.12
C LEU A 153 -14.13 -14.10 -2.32
N LEU A 154 -12.98 -13.89 -2.96
CA LEU A 154 -12.88 -13.07 -4.16
C LEU A 154 -13.73 -13.62 -5.32
N ALA A 155 -13.70 -14.95 -5.53
CA ALA A 155 -14.48 -15.60 -6.58
C ALA A 155 -15.99 -15.45 -6.35
N ALA A 156 -16.44 -15.55 -5.10
CA ALA A 156 -17.84 -15.32 -4.73
C ALA A 156 -18.27 -13.87 -5.02
N GLU A 157 -17.47 -12.88 -4.60
CA GLU A 157 -17.76 -11.46 -4.84
C GLU A 157 -17.77 -11.11 -6.34
N VAL A 158 -16.86 -11.71 -7.10
CA VAL A 158 -16.82 -11.61 -8.57
C VAL A 158 -18.06 -12.22 -9.23
N THR A 159 -18.56 -13.35 -8.70
CA THR A 159 -19.72 -14.07 -9.24
C THR A 159 -21.02 -13.34 -8.95
N GLU A 160 -21.20 -12.86 -7.72
CA GLU A 160 -22.40 -12.13 -7.31
C GLU A 160 -22.41 -10.70 -7.88
N GLY A 161 -21.26 -10.04 -7.91
CA GLY A 161 -21.07 -8.69 -8.45
C GLY A 161 -21.73 -7.56 -7.65
N ILE A 162 -22.64 -7.87 -6.71
CA ILE A 162 -23.45 -6.88 -6.00
C ILE A 162 -22.61 -5.93 -5.14
N ARG A 163 -21.52 -6.41 -4.52
CA ARG A 163 -20.61 -5.61 -3.69
C ARG A 163 -19.34 -5.14 -4.42
N VAL A 164 -19.17 -5.46 -5.70
CA VAL A 164 -18.02 -4.99 -6.50
C VAL A 164 -18.15 -3.48 -6.76
N VAL A 165 -17.08 -2.75 -6.49
CA VAL A 165 -16.97 -1.30 -6.70
C VAL A 165 -16.22 -1.01 -7.99
N LEU A 166 -15.07 -1.66 -8.20
CA LEU A 166 -14.23 -1.53 -9.39
C LEU A 166 -13.67 -2.90 -9.76
N ARG A 167 -13.49 -3.15 -11.06
CA ARG A 167 -12.85 -4.36 -11.55
C ARG A 167 -12.20 -4.13 -12.90
N ASN A 168 -11.01 -4.69 -13.08
CA ASN A 168 -10.37 -4.85 -14.38
C ASN A 168 -9.81 -6.28 -14.53
N GLU A 169 -8.98 -6.52 -15.54
CA GLU A 169 -8.34 -7.81 -15.78
C GLU A 169 -7.47 -8.28 -14.60
N TRP A 170 -6.84 -7.34 -13.89
CA TRP A 170 -5.78 -7.62 -12.92
C TRP A 170 -6.24 -7.53 -11.47
N PHE A 171 -7.25 -6.72 -11.15
CA PHE A 171 -7.70 -6.45 -9.78
C PHE A 171 -9.22 -6.33 -9.69
N THR A 172 -9.73 -6.61 -8.49
CA THR A 172 -11.12 -6.38 -8.09
C THR A 172 -11.15 -5.66 -6.74
N ALA A 173 -11.90 -4.57 -6.67
CA ALA A 173 -12.22 -3.85 -5.44
C ALA A 173 -13.69 -4.07 -5.08
N PHE A 174 -13.98 -4.47 -3.85
CA PHE A 174 -15.34 -4.74 -3.39
C PHE A 174 -15.50 -4.38 -1.91
N VAL A 175 -16.73 -4.08 -1.49
CA VAL A 175 -17.06 -3.94 -0.06
C VAL A 175 -17.23 -5.36 0.50
N PRO A 176 -16.46 -5.80 1.51
CA PRO A 176 -16.59 -7.17 2.02
C PRO A 176 -17.97 -7.37 2.66
N PHE A 177 -18.55 -8.57 2.48
CA PHE A 177 -19.79 -8.95 3.17
C PHE A 177 -19.73 -8.74 4.69
N ALA A 178 -18.56 -8.98 5.30
CA ALA A 178 -18.32 -8.82 6.73
C ALA A 178 -17.60 -7.49 7.08
N ALA A 179 -17.98 -6.38 6.42
CA ALA A 179 -17.42 -5.05 6.68
C ALA A 179 -17.63 -4.62 8.14
N ARG A 180 -16.58 -4.05 8.74
CA ARG A 180 -16.50 -3.61 10.14
C ARG A 180 -16.57 -2.09 10.25
N TRP A 181 -16.21 -1.39 9.18
CA TRP A 181 -16.19 0.06 9.09
C TRP A 181 -17.36 0.61 8.26
N PRO A 182 -17.85 1.83 8.53
CA PRO A 182 -18.91 2.45 7.74
C PRO A 182 -18.62 2.54 6.25
N VAL A 183 -17.35 2.72 5.90
CA VAL A 183 -16.84 2.59 4.53
C VAL A 183 -15.64 1.67 4.60
N GLU A 184 -15.74 0.51 3.98
CA GLU A 184 -14.67 -0.48 3.89
C GLU A 184 -14.62 -1.03 2.47
N VAL A 185 -13.46 -1.02 1.84
CA VAL A 185 -13.24 -1.65 0.55
C VAL A 185 -11.99 -2.49 0.62
N HIS A 186 -12.09 -3.72 0.13
CA HIS A 186 -10.95 -4.58 -0.06
C HIS A 186 -10.57 -4.58 -1.55
N LEU A 187 -9.28 -4.48 -1.84
CA LEU A 187 -8.70 -4.54 -3.18
C LEU A 187 -7.78 -5.75 -3.26
N TYR A 188 -8.14 -6.71 -4.10
CA TYR A 188 -7.38 -7.94 -4.36
C TYR A 188 -6.88 -7.95 -5.80
N PRO A 189 -5.66 -8.46 -6.08
CA PRO A 189 -5.35 -8.93 -7.42
C PRO A 189 -6.27 -10.10 -7.78
N ASN A 190 -6.51 -10.33 -9.06
CA ASN A 190 -7.31 -11.46 -9.53
C ASN A 190 -6.49 -12.75 -9.56
N ARG A 191 -5.16 -12.62 -9.65
CA ARG A 191 -4.20 -13.73 -9.54
C ARG A 191 -3.65 -13.78 -8.11
N MET A 192 -3.59 -14.99 -7.55
CA MET A 192 -3.03 -15.18 -6.21
C MET A 192 -1.54 -14.80 -6.17
N VAL A 193 -1.22 -13.87 -5.28
CA VAL A 193 0.13 -13.43 -4.90
C VAL A 193 0.19 -13.19 -3.41
N HIS A 194 1.37 -13.35 -2.79
CA HIS A 194 1.53 -13.18 -1.34
C HIS A 194 1.86 -11.73 -0.95
N ASN A 195 2.50 -10.96 -1.83
CA ASN A 195 2.92 -9.59 -1.55
C ASN A 195 3.17 -8.81 -2.85
N LEU A 196 3.43 -7.50 -2.72
CA LEU A 196 3.68 -6.60 -3.86
C LEU A 196 4.84 -7.03 -4.77
N THR A 197 5.80 -7.80 -4.25
CA THR A 197 7.01 -8.18 -5.01
C THR A 197 6.75 -9.28 -6.04
N GLU A 198 5.64 -10.02 -5.88
CA GLU A 198 5.21 -11.07 -6.81
C GLU A 198 4.31 -10.55 -7.95
N LEU A 199 3.97 -9.26 -7.93
CA LEU A 199 3.28 -8.60 -9.04
C LEU A 199 4.24 -8.32 -10.19
N THR A 200 3.75 -8.58 -11.41
CA THR A 200 4.41 -8.15 -12.66
C THR A 200 4.35 -6.63 -12.79
N ASP A 201 5.14 -6.06 -13.70
CA ASP A 201 5.14 -4.61 -13.90
C ASP A 201 3.78 -4.11 -14.43
N THR A 202 3.11 -4.88 -15.30
CA THR A 202 1.75 -4.58 -15.76
C THR A 202 0.72 -4.63 -14.62
N GLU A 203 0.83 -5.62 -13.73
CA GLU A 203 -0.04 -5.67 -12.54
C GLU A 203 0.25 -4.53 -11.57
N LEU A 204 1.50 -4.10 -11.40
CA LEU A 204 1.85 -2.93 -10.56
C LEU A 204 1.28 -1.62 -11.13
N ASP A 205 1.32 -1.45 -12.45
CA ASP A 205 0.68 -0.30 -13.12
C ASP A 205 -0.85 -0.34 -12.93
N ALA A 206 -1.47 -1.50 -13.11
CA ALA A 206 -2.90 -1.70 -12.90
C ALA A 206 -3.30 -1.48 -11.42
N PHE A 207 -2.49 -1.95 -10.48
CA PHE A 207 -2.66 -1.69 -9.05
C PHE A 207 -2.65 -0.20 -8.75
N THR A 208 -1.66 0.53 -9.26
CA THR A 208 -1.52 1.97 -9.05
C THR A 208 -2.72 2.73 -9.60
N ALA A 209 -3.19 2.38 -10.81
CA ALA A 209 -4.38 2.98 -11.39
C ALA A 209 -5.65 2.68 -10.57
N MET A 210 -5.86 1.41 -10.19
CA MET A 210 -7.01 0.96 -9.38
C MET A 210 -7.03 1.63 -8.01
N TYR A 211 -5.90 1.66 -7.32
CA TYR A 211 -5.79 2.24 -5.99
C TYR A 211 -6.06 3.75 -6.03
N ARG A 212 -5.51 4.47 -7.02
CA ARG A 212 -5.77 5.91 -7.20
C ARG A 212 -7.24 6.21 -7.50
N GLU A 213 -7.88 5.43 -8.37
CA GLU A 213 -9.31 5.60 -8.66
C GLU A 213 -10.18 5.31 -7.43
N LEU A 214 -9.82 4.30 -6.63
CA LEU A 214 -10.52 3.98 -5.40
C LEU A 214 -10.40 5.11 -4.35
N LEU A 215 -9.20 5.68 -4.19
CA LEU A 215 -8.99 6.85 -3.34
C LEU A 215 -9.78 8.07 -3.84
N ALA A 216 -9.85 8.29 -5.16
CA ALA A 216 -10.65 9.36 -5.73
C ALA A 216 -12.15 9.18 -5.45
N ARG A 217 -12.68 7.94 -5.48
CA ARG A 217 -14.06 7.66 -5.06
C ARG A 217 -14.29 7.93 -3.59
N PHE A 218 -13.33 7.60 -2.73
CA PHE A 218 -13.39 7.95 -1.30
C PHE A 218 -13.46 9.47 -1.12
N ASP A 219 -12.69 10.24 -1.89
CA ASP A 219 -12.72 11.71 -1.87
C ASP A 219 -14.05 12.30 -2.36
N ARG A 220 -14.73 11.64 -3.30
CA ARG A 220 -16.03 12.07 -3.84
C ARG A 220 -17.23 11.59 -3.01
N LEU A 221 -17.03 10.77 -1.97
CA LEU A 221 -18.14 10.16 -1.23
C LEU A 221 -18.96 11.17 -0.42
N TYR A 222 -18.34 12.27 0.01
CA TYR A 222 -18.95 13.37 0.75
C TYR A 222 -18.35 14.72 0.28
N ASP A 223 -18.92 15.83 0.74
CA ASP A 223 -18.48 17.18 0.36
C ASP A 223 -17.05 17.55 0.82
N ALA A 224 -16.47 16.76 1.73
CA ALA A 224 -15.11 16.92 2.21
C ALA A 224 -14.35 15.58 2.11
N PRO A 225 -13.01 15.62 1.86
CA PRO A 225 -12.20 14.42 1.75
C PRO A 225 -12.42 13.45 2.91
N LEU A 226 -12.61 12.18 2.57
CA LEU A 226 -12.91 11.12 3.54
C LEU A 226 -11.63 10.72 4.30
N PRO A 227 -11.56 10.85 5.64
CA PRO A 227 -10.43 10.32 6.37
C PRO A 227 -10.39 8.79 6.21
N TYR A 228 -9.22 8.21 5.99
CA TYR A 228 -9.09 6.76 5.80
C TYR A 228 -7.81 6.20 6.40
N MET A 229 -7.89 4.92 6.72
CA MET A 229 -6.76 4.04 7.02
C MET A 229 -6.63 3.05 5.86
N ALA A 230 -5.42 2.93 5.32
CA ALA A 230 -5.07 1.94 4.31
C ALA A 230 -4.14 0.90 4.93
N ALA A 231 -4.41 -0.37 4.69
CA ALA A 231 -3.65 -1.49 5.21
C ALA A 231 -3.31 -2.47 4.09
N LEU A 232 -2.03 -2.61 3.74
CA LEU A 232 -1.58 -3.58 2.76
C LEU A 232 -1.13 -4.85 3.48
N HIS A 233 -1.98 -5.87 3.41
CA HIS A 233 -1.73 -7.19 3.99
C HIS A 233 -0.78 -7.96 3.08
N GLN A 234 0.44 -8.19 3.56
CA GLN A 234 1.50 -8.87 2.81
C GLN A 234 1.96 -10.10 3.58
N TYR A 235 2.32 -11.13 2.82
CA TYR A 235 2.69 -12.43 3.32
C TYR A 235 4.03 -12.86 2.72
N THR A 236 4.77 -13.64 3.49
CA THR A 236 6.03 -14.26 3.07
C THR A 236 5.76 -15.64 2.47
N ALA A 237 6.74 -16.23 1.78
CA ALA A 237 6.65 -17.61 1.29
C ALA A 237 6.42 -18.65 2.42
N ALA A 238 6.74 -18.30 3.68
CA ALA A 238 6.46 -19.14 4.85
C ALA A 238 4.98 -19.12 5.27
N GLN A 239 4.16 -18.27 4.66
CA GLN A 239 2.74 -18.08 4.94
C GLN A 239 1.91 -18.37 3.68
N PRO A 240 1.93 -19.63 3.18
CA PRO A 240 1.39 -19.99 1.85
C PRO A 240 -0.14 -19.84 1.73
N ASP A 241 -0.83 -19.73 2.86
CA ASP A 241 -2.27 -19.52 2.93
C ASP A 241 -2.67 -18.03 2.80
N GLY A 242 -1.69 -17.12 2.87
CA GLY A 242 -1.92 -15.69 2.74
C GLY A 242 -2.11 -15.24 1.30
N TYR A 243 -3.05 -14.32 1.08
CA TYR A 243 -3.30 -13.70 -0.21
C TYR A 243 -3.19 -12.18 -0.05
N PHE A 244 -2.22 -11.55 -0.72
CA PHE A 244 -2.07 -10.10 -0.74
C PHE A 244 -3.38 -9.38 -1.03
N HIS A 245 -3.69 -8.39 -0.20
CA HIS A 245 -4.81 -7.48 -0.41
C HIS A 245 -4.59 -6.17 0.30
N VAL A 246 -5.37 -5.17 -0.11
CA VAL A 246 -5.44 -3.88 0.55
C VAL A 246 -6.81 -3.73 1.19
N GLU A 247 -6.84 -3.37 2.46
CA GLU A 247 -8.06 -2.93 3.14
C GLU A 247 -8.02 -1.40 3.25
N LEU A 248 -9.01 -0.71 2.66
CA LEU A 248 -9.26 0.72 2.85
C LEU A 248 -10.48 0.91 3.74
N MET A 249 -10.30 1.64 4.84
CA MET A 249 -11.30 1.77 5.88
C MET A 249 -11.47 3.24 6.26
N SER A 250 -12.71 3.70 6.42
CA SER A 250 -12.97 5.03 6.98
C SER A 250 -13.77 4.94 8.27
N ILE A 251 -13.45 5.83 9.19
CA ILE A 251 -14.24 6.04 10.42
C ILE A 251 -15.48 6.89 10.16
N ARG A 252 -15.67 7.53 9.00
CA ARG A 252 -16.78 8.47 8.80
C ARG A 252 -18.08 7.75 8.42
N ARG A 253 -19.11 7.91 9.25
CA ARG A 253 -20.45 7.30 9.11
C ARG A 253 -21.39 8.14 8.22
N SER A 254 -21.22 9.45 8.23
CA SER A 254 -21.92 10.39 7.34
C SER A 254 -21.06 11.64 7.13
N ALA A 255 -21.48 12.57 6.28
CA ALA A 255 -20.75 13.81 6.01
C ALA A 255 -20.26 14.56 7.27
N THR A 256 -20.98 14.45 8.39
CA THR A 256 -20.69 15.15 9.64
C THR A 256 -20.46 14.25 10.86
N LYS A 257 -20.58 12.92 10.74
CA LYS A 257 -20.49 12.00 11.89
C LYS A 257 -19.35 11.00 11.74
N LEU A 258 -18.56 10.88 12.81
CA LEU A 258 -17.50 9.89 12.95
C LEU A 258 -18.01 8.67 13.75
N LYS A 259 -17.50 7.49 13.41
CA LYS A 259 -17.56 6.26 14.20
C LYS A 259 -16.33 6.25 15.11
N TYR A 260 -16.59 6.27 16.40
CA TYR A 260 -15.58 5.98 17.41
C TYR A 260 -15.67 4.50 17.76
N LEU A 261 -14.54 3.79 17.77
CA LEU A 261 -14.48 2.44 18.31
C LEU A 261 -14.66 2.53 19.83
N ALA A 262 -15.88 2.28 20.30
CA ALA A 262 -16.23 2.41 21.70
C ALA A 262 -16.05 1.06 22.41
N ALA A 263 -16.79 0.84 23.50
CA ALA A 263 -16.62 -0.35 24.34
C ALA A 263 -16.86 -1.67 23.59
N SER A 264 -17.85 -1.73 22.69
CA SER A 264 -18.17 -2.95 21.94
C SER A 264 -17.00 -3.38 21.06
N GLU A 265 -16.48 -2.46 20.25
CA GLU A 265 -15.37 -2.73 19.34
C GLU A 265 -14.04 -2.89 20.09
N SER A 266 -13.73 -1.99 21.02
CA SER A 266 -12.41 -1.95 21.67
C SER A 266 -12.22 -2.99 22.77
N ALA A 267 -13.29 -3.37 23.49
CA ALA A 267 -13.20 -4.32 24.60
C ALA A 267 -13.66 -5.73 24.22
N MET A 268 -14.58 -5.87 23.27
CA MET A 268 -15.21 -7.16 22.93
C MET A 268 -14.95 -7.61 21.49
N ASP A 269 -14.25 -6.82 20.68
CA ASP A 269 -14.02 -7.08 19.24
C ASP A 269 -15.33 -7.28 18.44
N ALA A 270 -16.43 -6.69 18.93
CA ALA A 270 -17.76 -6.82 18.35
C ALA A 270 -18.14 -5.55 17.59
N PHE A 271 -18.06 -5.61 16.26
CA PHE A 271 -18.29 -4.49 15.36
C PHE A 271 -19.75 -4.31 14.98
N ILE A 272 -20.25 -3.07 15.07
CA ILE A 272 -21.60 -2.71 14.65
C ILE A 272 -21.51 -1.64 13.55
N VAL A 273 -22.20 -1.89 12.43
CA VAL A 273 -22.30 -0.96 11.29
C VAL A 273 -23.78 -0.80 10.94
N ASP A 274 -24.22 0.43 10.68
CA ASP A 274 -25.62 0.79 10.45
C ASP A 274 -26.00 0.92 8.97
N VAL A 275 -25.04 0.67 8.09
CA VAL A 275 -25.19 0.65 6.63
C VAL A 275 -24.87 -0.76 6.13
N THR A 276 -25.62 -1.24 5.14
CA THR A 276 -25.33 -2.55 4.55
C THR A 276 -24.15 -2.45 3.59
N PRO A 277 -23.28 -3.48 3.52
CA PRO A 277 -22.19 -3.55 2.56
C PRO A 277 -22.63 -3.29 1.10
N GLU A 278 -23.80 -3.80 0.71
CA GLU A 278 -24.35 -3.64 -0.63
C GLU A 278 -24.70 -2.18 -0.93
N ALA A 279 -25.27 -1.45 0.04
CA ALA A 279 -25.60 -0.04 -0.12
C ALA A 279 -24.34 0.82 -0.24
N VAL A 280 -23.29 0.51 0.54
CA VAL A 280 -21.99 1.19 0.45
C VAL A 280 -21.34 0.94 -0.92
N ALA A 281 -21.37 -0.31 -1.39
CA ALA A 281 -20.82 -0.66 -2.70
C ALA A 281 -21.53 0.06 -3.85
N ALA A 282 -22.88 0.10 -3.81
CA ALA A 282 -23.67 0.82 -4.81
C ALA A 282 -23.31 2.32 -4.84
N ARG A 283 -23.26 2.98 -3.67
CA ARG A 283 -22.88 4.40 -3.57
C ARG A 283 -21.48 4.66 -4.13
N LEU A 284 -20.49 3.83 -3.78
CA LEU A 284 -19.12 4.00 -4.28
C LEU A 284 -19.00 3.75 -5.78
N ARG A 285 -19.85 2.89 -6.36
CA ARG A 285 -19.86 2.59 -7.80
C ARG A 285 -20.39 3.75 -8.65
N GLU A 286 -21.34 4.52 -8.11
CA GLU A 286 -21.96 5.67 -8.78
C GLU A 286 -21.05 6.90 -8.90
N LEU A 287 -19.96 6.93 -8.12
CA LEU A 287 -18.95 8.01 -8.12
C LEU A 287 -17.90 7.85 -9.22
#